data_AF-A0A3D2P9D7-F1
#
_entry.id   AF-A0A3D2P9D7-F1
#
_cell.length_a   1.000
_cell.length_b   1.000
_cell.length_c   1.000
_cell.angle_alpha   90.00
_cell.angle_beta   90.00
_cell.angle_gamma   90.00
#
_symmetry.space_group_name_H-M   'P 1'
#
loop_
_entity.id
_entity.type
_entity.pdbx_description
1 polymer ?
#
loop_
_entity_poly.entity_id
_entity_poly.type
_entity_poly.pdbx_seq_one_letter_code
_entity_poly.pdbx_strand_id
1 'polypeptide(L)'
;KFAGWAKRMGELQAEAYKIEYGWDKIAIVRPANVYGPYDNFDPENAMVIPSLIKRAMDGENPLVVWGDGSAIRDFIYATDVAKGMLLSLEKGIGQVINLGSGTGG
;
A
#
# COMPACT_ATOMS: atom_id res chain seq x y z
N LYS A 1 -14.85 5.81 -0.92
CA LYS A 1 -15.40 5.46 -2.26
C LYS A 1 -14.66 6.20 -3.38
N PHE A 2 -14.60 7.54 -3.34
CA PHE A 2 -13.94 8.35 -4.37
C PHE A 2 -12.45 8.05 -4.59
N ALA A 3 -11.67 7.81 -3.53
CA ALA A 3 -10.23 7.52 -3.66
C ALA A 3 -9.93 6.27 -4.50
N GLY A 4 -10.75 5.21 -4.37
CA GLY A 4 -10.60 3.99 -5.17
C GLY A 4 -10.91 4.23 -6.66
N TRP A 5 -11.96 5.00 -6.95
CA TRP A 5 -12.29 5.38 -8.32
C TRP A 5 -11.23 6.29 -8.94
N ALA A 6 -10.71 7.26 -8.20
CA ALA A 6 -9.61 8.12 -8.66
C ALA A 6 -8.37 7.31 -9.06
N LYS A 7 -7.96 6.34 -8.22
CA LYS A 7 -6.84 5.44 -8.55
C LYS A 7 -7.13 4.59 -9.78
N ARG A 8 -8.35 4.04 -9.91
CA ARG A 8 -8.74 3.24 -11.08
C ARG A 8 -8.72 4.07 -12.37
N MET A 9 -9.18 5.32 -12.32
CA MET A 9 -9.09 6.23 -13.46
C MET A 9 -7.63 6.51 -13.84
N GLY A 10 -6.72 6.65 -12.87
CA GLY A 10 -5.28 6.78 -13.15
C GLY A 10 -4.68 5.57 -13.87
N GLU A 11 -5.11 4.35 -13.53
CA GLU A 11 -4.69 3.13 -14.24
C GLU A 11 -5.18 3.12 -15.70
N LEU A 12 -6.45 3.50 -15.92
CA LEU A 12 -7.02 3.60 -17.27
C LEU A 12 -6.32 4.70 -18.09
N GLN A 13 -5.92 5.79 -17.43
CA GLN A 13 -5.16 6.85 -18.08
C GLN A 13 -3.79 6.32 -18.54
N ALA A 14 -3.07 5.57 -17.71
CA ALA A 14 -1.81 4.93 -18.11
C ALA A 14 -1.99 3.97 -19.30
N GLU A 15 -3.08 3.21 -19.33
CA GLU A 15 -3.43 2.35 -20.47
C GLU A 15 -3.71 3.16 -21.74
N ALA A 16 -4.42 4.29 -21.63
CA ALA A 16 -4.67 5.20 -22.74
C ALA A 16 -3.36 5.79 -23.30
N TYR A 17 -2.40 6.18 -22.45
CA TYR A 17 -1.09 6.66 -22.90
C TYR A 17 -0.33 5.62 -23.73
N LYS A 18 -0.44 4.35 -23.36
CA LYS A 18 0.15 3.25 -24.12
C LYS A 18 -0.51 3.10 -25.50
N ILE A 19 -1.83 3.20 -25.58
CA ILE A 19 -2.59 3.05 -26.83
C ILE A 19 -2.33 4.24 -27.77
N GLU A 20 -2.38 5.46 -27.25
CA GLU A 20 -2.33 6.69 -28.05
C GLU A 20 -0.90 7.08 -28.45
N TYR A 21 0.06 6.91 -27.55
CA TYR A 21 1.44 7.39 -27.74
C TYR A 21 2.48 6.28 -27.82
N GLY A 22 2.07 5.00 -27.71
CA GLY A 22 3.01 3.89 -27.60
C GLY A 22 3.87 3.93 -26.33
N TRP A 23 3.47 4.72 -25.33
CA TRP A 23 4.26 4.90 -24.12
C TRP A 23 4.05 3.74 -23.14
N ASP A 24 4.96 2.76 -23.18
CA ASP A 24 4.90 1.52 -22.42
C ASP A 24 5.78 1.50 -21.15
N LYS A 25 6.30 2.65 -20.74
CA LYS A 25 7.22 2.77 -19.59
C LYS A 25 6.53 3.06 -18.26
N ILE A 26 5.23 2.80 -18.15
CA ILE A 26 4.45 3.01 -16.93
C ILE A 26 4.27 1.66 -16.23
N ALA A 27 4.82 1.53 -15.03
CA ALA A 27 4.61 0.39 -14.15
C ALA A 27 3.52 0.71 -13.11
N ILE A 28 2.53 -0.17 -12.97
CA ILE A 28 1.43 0.01 -12.00
C ILE A 28 1.59 -1.02 -10.88
N VAL A 29 1.67 -0.52 -9.66
CA VAL A 29 1.88 -1.33 -8.46
C VAL A 29 0.83 -0.98 -7.40
N ARG A 30 0.22 -2.02 -6.83
CA ARG A 30 -0.80 -1.96 -5.79
C ARG A 30 -0.22 -2.58 -4.52
N PRO A 31 0.39 -1.77 -3.62
CA PRO A 31 0.86 -2.29 -2.36
C PRO A 31 -0.32 -2.65 -1.44
N ALA A 32 -0.12 -3.69 -0.63
CA ALA A 32 -0.96 -4.00 0.53
C ALA A 32 -0.79 -2.91 1.62
N ASN A 33 -1.25 -3.15 2.84
CA ASN A 33 -1.14 -2.15 3.91
C ASN A 33 0.34 -1.92 4.27
N VAL A 34 0.90 -0.81 3.78
CA VAL A 34 2.31 -0.48 3.98
C VAL A 34 2.54 -0.01 5.41
N TYR A 35 3.64 -0.43 6.02
CA TYR A 35 4.10 0.10 7.30
C TYR A 35 5.62 0.23 7.32
N GLY A 36 6.16 1.14 8.13
CA GLY A 36 7.61 1.23 8.33
C GLY A 36 8.07 2.54 8.99
N PRO A 37 9.39 2.79 8.99
CA PRO A 37 9.95 4.07 9.41
C PRO A 37 9.38 5.22 8.58
N TYR A 38 9.23 6.39 9.20
CA TYR A 38 8.67 7.61 8.59
C TYR A 38 7.21 7.52 8.13
N ASP A 39 6.48 6.48 8.58
CA ASP A 39 5.04 6.39 8.39
C ASP A 39 4.30 7.52 9.13
N ASN A 40 3.02 7.65 8.86
CA ASN A 40 2.16 8.59 9.55
C ASN A 40 1.72 8.03 10.91
N PHE A 41 2.23 8.63 12.00
CA PHE A 41 1.90 8.27 13.39
C PHE A 41 0.89 9.25 14.03
N ASP A 42 0.28 10.13 13.25
CA ASP A 42 -0.76 11.04 13.75
C ASP A 42 -2.01 10.24 14.18
N PRO A 43 -2.45 10.36 15.44
CA PRO A 43 -3.57 9.58 15.96
C PRO A 43 -4.90 9.82 15.22
N GLU A 44 -5.09 10.93 14.52
CA GLU A 44 -6.35 11.24 13.83
C GLU A 44 -6.51 10.50 12.49
N ASN A 45 -5.41 10.15 11.83
CA ASN A 45 -5.44 9.60 10.46
C ASN A 45 -4.36 8.55 10.15
N ALA A 46 -3.60 8.09 11.15
CA ALA A 46 -2.66 6.98 11.00
C ALA A 46 -3.36 5.68 10.61
N MET A 47 -2.65 4.85 9.84
CA MET A 47 -3.07 3.49 9.54
C MET A 47 -2.91 2.57 10.76
N VAL A 48 -3.41 1.34 10.66
CA VAL A 48 -3.52 0.39 11.78
C VAL A 48 -2.20 0.18 12.52
N ILE A 49 -1.14 -0.24 11.83
CA ILE A 49 0.16 -0.52 12.46
C ILE A 49 0.79 0.72 13.13
N PRO A 50 0.98 1.87 12.43
CA PRO A 50 1.58 3.03 13.08
C PRO A 50 0.73 3.56 14.24
N SER A 51 -0.60 3.50 14.14
CA SER A 51 -1.49 3.87 15.24
C SER A 51 -1.28 2.99 16.48
N LEU A 52 -1.21 1.67 16.30
CA LEU A 52 -0.95 0.73 17.41
C LEU A 52 0.43 0.93 18.03
N ILE A 53 1.47 1.15 17.21
CA ILE A 53 2.82 1.46 17.70
C ILE A 53 2.80 2.72 18.55
N LYS A 54 2.18 3.80 18.07
CA LYS A 54 2.10 5.07 18.78
C LYS A 54 1.39 4.93 20.13
N ARG A 55 0.23 4.27 20.13
CA ARG A 55 -0.56 4.03 21.35
C ARG A 55 0.18 3.19 22.39
N ALA A 56 0.91 2.17 21.95
CA ALA A 56 1.76 1.36 22.82
C ALA A 56 2.92 2.18 23.40
N MET A 57 3.57 3.01 22.57
CA MET A 57 4.65 3.92 22.99
C MET A 57 4.18 4.99 23.97
N ASP A 58 2.91 5.41 23.86
CA ASP A 58 2.28 6.37 24.77
C ASP A 58 1.79 5.72 26.08
N GLY A 59 2.02 4.42 26.25
CA GLY A 59 1.75 3.70 27.50
C GLY A 59 0.31 3.24 27.66
N GLU A 60 -0.47 3.13 26.58
CA GLU A 60 -1.82 2.59 26.65
C GLU A 60 -1.80 1.14 27.19
N ASN A 61 -2.50 0.91 28.31
CA ASN A 61 -2.58 -0.39 28.96
C ASN A 61 -3.97 -0.60 29.61
N PRO A 62 -4.78 -1.59 29.17
CA PRO A 62 -4.50 -2.52 28.09
C PRO A 62 -4.54 -1.84 26.72
N LEU A 63 -3.65 -2.23 25.80
CA LEU A 63 -3.68 -1.77 24.42
C LEU A 63 -4.89 -2.37 23.70
N VAL A 64 -5.90 -1.55 23.39
CA VAL A 64 -7.13 -2.03 22.75
C VAL A 64 -6.96 -2.14 21.23
N VAL A 65 -6.96 -3.35 20.69
CA VAL A 65 -7.05 -3.58 19.24
C VAL A 65 -8.50 -3.45 18.81
N TRP A 66 -8.78 -2.63 17.80
CA TRP A 66 -10.14 -2.42 17.31
C TRP A 66 -10.65 -3.62 16.52
N GLY A 67 -11.92 -3.98 16.75
CA GLY A 67 -12.57 -5.13 16.14
C GLY A 67 -12.49 -6.38 17.02
N ASP A 68 -13.02 -7.49 16.52
CA ASP A 68 -13.06 -8.80 17.19
C ASP A 68 -11.85 -9.69 16.85
N GLY A 69 -10.87 -9.14 16.11
CA GLY A 69 -9.68 -9.87 15.65
C GLY A 69 -9.92 -10.80 14.46
N SER A 70 -11.14 -10.92 13.93
CA SER A 70 -11.45 -11.78 12.79
C SER A 70 -10.97 -11.21 11.45
N ALA A 71 -10.75 -9.89 11.38
CA ALA A 71 -10.33 -9.21 10.17
C ALA A 71 -8.89 -9.55 9.79
N ILE A 72 -8.72 -10.38 8.76
CA ILE A 72 -7.41 -10.67 8.17
C ILE A 72 -7.01 -9.52 7.23
N ARG A 73 -5.77 -9.06 7.36
CA ARG A 73 -5.15 -8.02 6.54
C ARG A 73 -3.73 -8.42 6.18
N ASP A 74 -3.35 -8.21 4.93
CA ASP A 74 -1.96 -8.30 4.51
C ASP A 74 -1.25 -6.96 4.75
N PHE A 75 -0.06 -7.03 5.35
CA PHE A 75 0.79 -5.89 5.66
C PHE A 75 2.17 -6.11 5.03
N ILE A 76 2.74 -5.06 4.46
CA ILE A 76 4.05 -5.13 3.79
C ILE A 76 4.97 -4.02 4.29
N TYR A 77 6.24 -4.35 4.51
CA TYR A 77 7.20 -3.37 5.00
C TYR A 77 7.59 -2.36 3.91
N ALA A 78 7.74 -1.10 4.28
CA ALA A 78 7.97 0.01 3.34
C ALA A 78 9.20 -0.21 2.44
N THR A 79 10.29 -0.78 2.97
CA THR A 79 11.49 -1.07 2.17
C THR A 79 11.24 -2.15 1.12
N ASP A 80 10.37 -3.13 1.39
CA ASP A 80 10.05 -4.18 0.43
C ASP A 80 9.13 -3.66 -0.67
N VAL A 81 8.21 -2.75 -0.35
CA VAL A 81 7.44 -2.01 -1.34
C VAL A 81 8.37 -1.21 -2.26
N ALA A 82 9.31 -0.46 -1.70
CA ALA A 82 10.27 0.33 -2.49
C ALA A 82 11.08 -0.55 -3.45
N LYS A 83 11.60 -1.68 -2.98
CA LYS A 83 12.29 -2.68 -3.84
C LYS A 83 11.37 -3.22 -4.93
N GLY A 84 10.14 -3.58 -4.58
CA GLY A 84 9.15 -4.10 -5.54
C GLY A 84 8.80 -3.08 -6.62
N MET A 85 8.67 -1.79 -6.27
CA MET A 85 8.41 -0.72 -7.22
C MET A 85 9.57 -0.54 -8.22
N LEU A 86 10.81 -0.51 -7.73
CA LEU A 86 12.00 -0.42 -8.58
C LEU A 86 12.09 -1.61 -9.53
N LEU A 87 11.92 -2.83 -9.00
CA LEU A 87 11.96 -4.05 -9.80
C LEU A 87 10.86 -4.07 -10.87
N SER A 88 9.66 -3.59 -10.54
CA SER A 88 8.53 -3.52 -11.48
C SER A 88 8.85 -2.62 -12.67
N LEU A 89 9.50 -1.49 -12.40
CA LEU A 89 9.93 -0.55 -13.43
C LEU A 89 11.08 -1.12 -14.28
N GLU A 90 12.12 -1.65 -13.63
CA GLU A 90 13.30 -2.22 -14.30
C GLU A 90 12.96 -3.39 -15.21
N LYS A 91 12.01 -4.23 -14.80
CA LYS A 91 11.55 -5.38 -15.59
C LYS A 91 10.55 -5.01 -16.69
N GLY A 92 10.11 -3.75 -16.76
CA GLY A 92 9.16 -3.29 -17.75
C GLY A 92 7.84 -4.07 -17.69
N ILE A 93 7.37 -4.39 -16.48
CA ILE A 93 6.17 -5.23 -16.35
C ILE A 93 4.95 -4.41 -16.77
N GLY A 94 4.42 -4.70 -17.96
CA GLY A 94 3.25 -4.03 -18.53
C GLY A 94 1.91 -4.49 -17.94
N GLN A 95 1.92 -5.09 -16.74
CA GLN A 95 0.73 -5.56 -16.02
C GLN A 95 0.68 -4.91 -14.64
N VAL A 96 -0.52 -4.85 -14.07
CA VAL A 96 -0.71 -4.40 -12.69
C VAL A 96 -0.17 -5.46 -11.72
N ILE A 97 0.69 -5.06 -10.79
CA ILE A 97 1.30 -5.95 -9.80
C ILE A 97 0.78 -5.64 -8.40
N ASN A 98 0.39 -6.66 -7.64
CA ASN A 98 0.14 -6.53 -6.21
C ASN A 98 1.44 -6.78 -5.44
N LEU A 99 1.79 -5.90 -4.50
CA LEU A 99 2.92 -6.07 -3.59
C LEU A 99 2.39 -6.32 -2.18
N GLY A 100 2.49 -7.56 -1.73
CA GLY A 100 2.03 -8.01 -0.42
C GLY A 100 3.10 -8.85 0.28
N SER A 101 2.94 -9.14 1.57
CA SER A 101 3.84 -10.07 2.25
C SER A 101 3.58 -11.53 1.85
N GLY A 102 2.41 -11.80 1.28
CA GLY A 102 1.95 -13.16 0.94
C GLY A 102 1.58 -14.00 2.16
N THR A 103 1.53 -13.39 3.35
CA THR A 103 1.17 -14.08 4.60
C THR A 103 -0.22 -13.69 5.14
N GLY A 104 -0.75 -12.53 4.72
CA GLY A 104 -2.18 -12.25 4.75
C GLY A 104 -2.80 -12.71 3.43
N GLY A 105 -3.94 -13.39 3.47
CA GLY A 105 -4.59 -14.04 2.32
C GLY A 105 -4.88 -13.14 1.11
#